data_AF-A0A3Q3VLM9-F1
#
_entry.id   AF-A0A3Q3VLM9-F1
#
_cell.length_a   1.000
_cell.length_b   1.000
_cell.length_c   1.000
_cell.angle_alpha   90.00
_cell.angle_beta   90.00
_cell.angle_gamma   90.00
#
_symmetry.space_group_name_H-M   'P 1'
#
loop_
_entity.id
_entity.type
_entity.pdbx_description
1 polymer ?
#
loop_
_entity_poly.entity_id
_entity_poly.type
_entity_poly.pdbx_seq_one_letter_code
_entity_poly.pdbx_strand_id
1 'polypeptide(L)'
;MSPTQHHVALIGRRGVSVLELPLRWGKRSEFEGGRSEINCKTIPVAERFFTSSPSVNLRQAAWYPSETDEPHLVLLTSDNTISFYGLKSPQTAAKFLSVSQSEDDGSVSPPARSYAASLGEIAVAFDFGPVSSSPRHVATRGSKEQRVYPLYILYENGETYLSYTSQVNGVSVSKPVGPLPMYPAAEDNYGYDACAILCLPCVPSILVIATETGTLYHCVVLESEEDEETRTMDKWIRGIEAAPALYVFECVELELTLKVATGEDEEHQEFDFTCPIKLNRDPLCQHRYHCTHETGVHSVGLIWVNKLQKFLQSDEEDKDSLQELAAEKRCIVEHILCTRPLPTSQSAPVRGFLILSDLSLGATMICVTSTYECILLPLLSSIRPPSPPLLYKEASPRVKLLIGQKNKQLEEIALCREERIILRESAERLADKYEDAKYRQETIMNRVKRVLGSLHVSERERRTGQK
;
A
#
# COMPACT_ATOMS: atom_id res chain seq x y z
N MET A 1 -2.35 1.55 17.34
CA MET A 1 -1.74 1.60 18.70
C MET A 1 -0.80 2.78 18.73
N SER A 2 -0.68 3.50 19.86
CA SER A 2 0.28 4.60 19.99
C SER A 2 1.73 4.10 19.94
N PRO A 3 2.72 4.95 19.59
CA PRO A 3 4.14 4.58 19.60
C PRO A 3 4.59 4.01 20.95
N THR A 4 4.07 4.58 22.05
CA THR A 4 4.32 4.12 23.43
C THR A 4 3.56 2.84 23.83
N GLN A 5 2.74 2.27 22.94
CA GLN A 5 1.97 1.04 23.16
C GLN A 5 1.00 1.05 24.36
N HIS A 6 0.67 2.23 24.88
CA HIS A 6 -0.28 2.39 25.99
C HIS A 6 -1.68 2.81 25.55
N HIS A 7 -1.87 3.23 24.29
CA HIS A 7 -3.14 3.72 23.82
C HIS A 7 -3.57 3.05 22.50
N VAL A 8 -4.87 2.82 22.36
CA VAL A 8 -5.50 2.33 21.13
C VAL A 8 -6.53 3.35 20.66
N ALA A 9 -6.39 3.83 19.43
CA ALA A 9 -7.38 4.69 18.81
C ALA A 9 -8.49 3.83 18.16
N LEU A 10 -9.73 4.10 18.54
CA LEU A 10 -10.95 3.56 17.95
C LEU A 10 -11.48 4.60 16.96
N ILE A 11 -11.28 4.34 15.67
CA ILE A 11 -11.48 5.32 14.60
C ILE A 11 -12.80 5.01 13.89
N GLY A 12 -13.70 6.00 13.84
CA GLY A 12 -14.91 5.96 13.02
C GLY A 12 -14.95 7.14 12.04
N ARG A 13 -15.85 7.08 11.05
CA ARG A 13 -16.01 8.17 10.05
C ARG A 13 -16.41 9.52 10.67
N ARG A 14 -16.90 9.51 11.91
CA ARG A 14 -17.52 10.66 12.59
C ARG A 14 -16.88 10.97 13.95
N GLY A 15 -15.68 10.44 14.20
CA GLY A 15 -14.95 10.73 15.43
C GLY A 15 -13.94 9.67 15.78
N VAL A 16 -13.13 9.98 16.78
CA VAL A 16 -12.14 9.06 17.34
C VAL A 16 -12.28 9.02 18.86
N SER A 17 -12.20 7.83 19.43
CA SER A 17 -12.05 7.64 20.87
C SER A 17 -10.75 6.89 21.15
N VAL A 18 -9.98 7.34 22.13
CA VAL A 18 -8.72 6.71 22.51
C VAL A 18 -8.94 5.91 23.79
N LEU A 19 -8.71 4.61 23.72
CA LEU A 19 -8.71 3.69 24.84
C LEU A 19 -7.31 3.65 25.48
N GLU A 20 -7.21 3.92 26.77
CA GLU A 20 -6.01 3.67 27.56
C GLU A 20 -5.95 2.18 27.92
N LEU A 21 -4.87 1.52 27.53
CA LEU A 21 -4.69 0.09 27.77
C LEU A 21 -4.41 -0.17 29.25
N PRO A 22 -5.05 -1.19 29.85
CA PRO A 22 -4.84 -1.51 31.25
C PRO A 22 -3.41 -1.99 31.51
N LEU A 23 -2.91 -1.72 32.72
CA LEU A 23 -1.58 -2.17 33.14
C LEU A 23 -1.54 -3.68 33.31
N ARG A 24 -0.40 -4.28 32.97
CA ARG A 24 -0.13 -5.71 33.17
C ARG A 24 0.65 -5.92 34.46
N TRP A 25 0.20 -6.83 35.32
CA TRP A 25 0.91 -7.22 36.55
C TRP A 25 0.48 -8.63 37.01
N GLY A 26 1.08 -9.12 38.11
CA GLY A 26 0.80 -10.45 38.66
C GLY A 26 1.64 -11.57 38.03
N LYS A 27 1.38 -12.83 38.42
CA LYS A 27 2.24 -13.99 38.11
C LYS A 27 2.32 -14.35 36.62
N ARG A 28 1.40 -13.86 35.78
CA ARG A 28 1.30 -14.16 34.35
C ARG A 28 1.34 -12.92 33.45
N SER A 29 1.66 -11.75 34.02
CA SER A 29 1.60 -10.46 33.30
C SER A 29 0.23 -10.24 32.62
N GLU A 30 -0.82 -10.68 33.31
CA GLU A 30 -2.21 -10.50 32.89
C GLU A 30 -2.63 -9.04 33.12
N PHE A 31 -3.57 -8.57 32.31
CA PHE A 31 -4.15 -7.24 32.50
C PHE A 31 -4.83 -7.14 33.86
N GLU A 32 -4.51 -6.09 34.60
CA GLU A 32 -4.93 -5.87 35.99
C GLU A 32 -4.82 -7.08 36.93
N GLY A 33 -3.81 -7.94 36.72
CA GLY A 33 -3.60 -9.12 37.56
C GLY A 33 -4.61 -10.26 37.31
N GLY A 34 -5.28 -10.27 36.15
CA GLY A 34 -6.17 -11.36 35.74
C GLY A 34 -7.64 -11.17 36.11
N ARG A 35 -8.08 -9.93 36.31
CA ARG A 35 -9.50 -9.62 36.56
C ARG A 35 -10.35 -10.00 35.35
N SER A 36 -11.54 -10.56 35.61
CA SER A 36 -12.50 -10.93 34.57
C SER A 36 -13.12 -9.72 33.86
N GLU A 37 -13.23 -8.60 34.57
CA GLU A 37 -13.75 -7.34 34.06
C GLU A 37 -12.77 -6.21 34.41
N ILE A 38 -12.44 -5.40 33.41
CA ILE A 38 -11.48 -4.32 33.52
C ILE A 38 -12.13 -3.06 32.93
N ASN A 39 -12.21 -2.00 33.74
CA ASN A 39 -12.71 -0.71 33.29
C ASN A 39 -11.58 0.08 32.66
N CYS A 40 -11.61 0.24 31.34
CA CYS A 40 -10.62 1.01 30.61
C CYS A 40 -11.09 2.47 30.47
N LYS A 41 -10.16 3.41 30.62
CA LYS A 41 -10.44 4.83 30.37
C LYS A 41 -10.53 5.09 28.87
N THR A 42 -11.54 5.83 28.46
CA THR A 42 -11.73 6.30 27.07
C THR A 42 -11.65 7.82 27.00
N ILE A 43 -10.92 8.34 26.02
CA ILE A 43 -10.69 9.76 25.79
C ILE A 43 -11.26 10.11 24.41
N PRO A 44 -12.44 10.73 24.30
CA PRO A 44 -12.97 11.18 23.02
C PRO A 44 -12.12 12.34 22.49
N VAL A 45 -11.71 12.25 21.23
CA VAL A 45 -10.86 13.24 20.54
C VAL A 45 -11.70 13.98 19.51
N ALA A 46 -11.63 15.32 19.54
CA ALA A 46 -12.35 16.22 18.64
C ALA A 46 -13.87 16.02 18.60
N GLU A 47 -14.47 15.45 19.65
CA GLU A 47 -15.90 15.12 19.71
C GLU A 47 -16.78 16.35 19.48
N ARG A 48 -16.44 17.49 20.10
CA ARG A 48 -17.17 18.74 19.90
C ARG A 48 -17.16 19.18 18.44
N PHE A 49 -16.02 19.04 17.76
CA PHE A 49 -15.86 19.41 16.35
C PHE A 49 -16.74 18.53 15.44
N PHE A 50 -16.71 17.21 15.61
CA PHE A 50 -17.54 16.31 14.79
C PHE A 50 -19.04 16.43 15.08
N THR A 51 -19.40 16.82 16.30
CA THR A 51 -20.79 17.10 16.70
C THR A 51 -21.28 18.42 16.08
N SER A 52 -20.46 19.47 16.08
CA SER A 52 -20.82 20.77 15.53
C SER A 52 -20.78 20.83 13.99
N SER A 53 -20.03 19.93 13.36
CA SER A 53 -19.76 19.94 11.91
C SER A 53 -20.27 18.65 11.26
N PRO A 54 -21.59 18.45 11.12
CA PRO A 54 -22.16 17.15 10.75
C PRO A 54 -21.89 16.70 9.31
N SER A 55 -21.41 17.60 8.46
CA SER A 55 -21.01 17.33 7.08
C SER A 55 -19.53 16.93 6.94
N VAL A 56 -18.75 17.06 8.01
CA VAL A 56 -17.32 16.71 8.00
C VAL A 56 -17.15 15.24 8.39
N ASN A 57 -16.43 14.50 7.56
CA ASN A 57 -16.04 13.12 7.80
C ASN A 57 -14.54 13.04 8.09
N LEU A 58 -14.15 12.10 8.94
CA LEU A 58 -12.77 11.72 9.15
C LEU A 58 -12.32 10.79 8.00
N ARG A 59 -11.27 11.17 7.27
CA ARG A 59 -10.67 10.35 6.21
C ARG A 59 -9.60 9.42 6.76
N GLN A 60 -8.64 9.98 7.51
CA GLN A 60 -7.55 9.21 8.10
C GLN A 60 -7.23 9.73 9.50
N ALA A 61 -6.83 8.83 10.40
CA ALA A 61 -6.24 9.16 11.68
C ALA A 61 -4.97 8.34 11.89
N ALA A 62 -3.90 8.99 12.33
CA ALA A 62 -2.62 8.36 12.64
C ALA A 62 -2.02 8.95 13.90
N TRP A 63 -1.21 8.18 14.61
CA TRP A 63 -0.44 8.69 15.73
C TRP A 63 0.74 9.50 15.22
N TYR A 64 1.02 10.63 15.87
CA TYR A 64 2.28 11.34 15.68
C TYR A 64 3.45 10.43 16.11
N PRO A 65 4.56 10.36 15.35
CA PRO A 65 5.59 9.34 15.53
C PRO A 65 6.49 9.50 16.76
N SER A 66 6.28 10.52 17.60
CA SER A 66 7.11 10.74 18.80
C SER A 66 6.84 9.72 19.91
N GLU A 67 7.92 9.19 20.48
CA GLU A 67 7.89 8.26 21.63
C GLU A 67 8.17 8.94 22.98
N THR A 68 8.78 10.12 22.97
CA THR A 68 9.31 10.78 24.17
C THR A 68 8.33 11.76 24.82
N ASP A 69 7.37 12.24 24.04
CA ASP A 69 6.47 13.32 24.44
C ASP A 69 5.05 12.81 24.66
N GLU A 70 4.15 13.73 25.01
CA GLU A 70 2.72 13.46 25.03
C GLU A 70 2.25 12.88 23.68
N PRO A 71 1.47 11.79 23.69
CA PRO A 71 0.94 11.20 22.46
C PRO A 71 -0.03 12.17 21.79
N HIS A 72 0.19 12.40 20.50
CA HIS A 72 -0.71 13.20 19.67
C HIS A 72 -1.36 12.33 18.61
N LEU A 73 -2.65 12.57 18.40
CA LEU A 73 -3.40 11.98 17.31
C LEU A 73 -3.57 13.02 16.20
N VAL A 74 -3.27 12.63 14.97
CA VAL A 74 -3.32 13.48 13.79
C VAL A 74 -4.49 13.04 12.92
N LEU A 75 -5.38 13.97 12.60
CA LEU A 75 -6.62 13.72 11.89
C LEU A 75 -6.62 14.46 10.54
N LEU A 76 -6.89 13.73 9.45
CA LEU A 76 -7.22 14.29 8.15
C LEU A 76 -8.73 14.21 7.95
N THR A 77 -9.35 15.37 7.74
CA THR A 77 -10.81 15.52 7.60
C THR A 77 -11.23 15.91 6.19
N SER A 78 -12.50 15.67 5.86
CA SER A 78 -13.04 15.87 4.51
C SER A 78 -13.13 17.32 4.05
N ASP A 79 -12.85 18.27 4.94
CA ASP A 79 -12.66 19.69 4.67
C ASP A 79 -11.19 20.05 4.37
N ASN A 80 -10.37 19.07 3.98
CA ASN A 80 -8.97 19.26 3.60
C ASN A 80 -8.17 19.97 4.71
N THR A 81 -8.31 19.48 5.94
CA THR A 81 -7.53 19.95 7.08
C THR A 81 -6.83 18.78 7.77
N ILE A 82 -5.55 18.95 8.09
CA ILE A 82 -4.81 18.08 9.00
C ILE A 82 -4.73 18.78 10.36
N SER A 83 -5.14 18.09 11.42
CA SER A 83 -5.23 18.64 12.77
C SER A 83 -4.56 17.73 13.79
N PHE A 84 -3.85 18.32 14.75
CA PHE A 84 -3.06 17.61 15.75
C PHE A 84 -3.70 17.77 17.13
N TYR A 85 -4.05 16.66 17.79
CA TYR A 85 -4.70 16.65 19.11
C TYR A 85 -3.85 15.93 20.14
N GLY A 86 -3.43 16.64 21.19
CA GLY A 86 -2.82 16.03 22.37
C GLY A 86 -3.87 15.40 23.28
N LEU A 87 -3.55 14.26 23.91
CA LEU A 87 -4.50 13.56 24.80
C LEU A 87 -4.82 14.32 26.09
N LYS A 88 -4.00 15.30 26.52
CA LYS A 88 -4.31 16.16 27.68
C LYS A 88 -5.39 17.20 27.37
N SER A 89 -5.48 17.65 26.11
CA SER A 89 -6.47 18.62 25.65
C SER A 89 -7.19 18.11 24.39
N PRO A 90 -7.92 16.99 24.47
CA PRO A 90 -8.36 16.23 23.29
C PRO A 90 -9.48 16.92 22.48
N GLN A 91 -10.07 18.00 23.00
CA GLN A 91 -11.14 18.75 22.34
C GLN A 91 -10.64 19.98 21.59
N THR A 92 -9.38 20.39 21.81
CA THR A 92 -8.78 21.57 21.17
C THR A 92 -7.55 21.10 20.42
N ALA A 93 -7.50 21.34 19.10
CA ALA A 93 -6.33 20.98 18.34
C ALA A 93 -5.15 21.86 18.76
N ALA A 94 -3.99 21.23 18.99
CA ALA A 94 -2.73 21.92 19.23
C ALA A 94 -2.28 22.68 17.98
N LYS A 95 -2.55 22.13 16.79
CA LYS A 95 -2.19 22.74 15.51
C LYS A 95 -3.12 22.32 14.38
N PHE A 96 -3.28 23.21 13.41
CA PHE A 96 -3.99 22.97 12.15
C PHE A 96 -3.04 23.24 10.97
N LEU A 97 -3.21 22.45 9.92
CA LEU A 97 -2.61 22.60 8.61
C LEU A 97 -3.73 22.54 7.58
N SER A 98 -4.00 23.67 6.92
CA SER A 98 -4.90 23.67 5.76
C SER A 98 -4.17 23.03 4.59
N VAL A 99 -4.81 22.05 3.94
CA VAL A 99 -4.33 21.39 2.73
C VAL A 99 -5.23 21.73 1.54
N SER A 100 -5.97 22.83 1.60
CA SER A 100 -6.66 23.39 0.43
C SER A 100 -5.66 24.07 -0.50
N GLN A 101 -5.69 23.74 -1.80
CA GLN A 101 -5.00 24.51 -2.82
C GLN A 101 -5.77 25.83 -3.01
N SER A 102 -5.40 26.88 -2.29
CA SER A 102 -5.87 28.23 -2.60
C SER A 102 -4.80 28.91 -3.41
N GLU A 103 -5.00 28.99 -4.72
CA GLU A 103 -4.28 29.95 -5.54
C GLU A 103 -4.69 31.36 -5.09
N ASP A 104 -3.71 32.12 -4.64
CA ASP A 104 -3.77 33.57 -4.41
C ASP A 104 -4.46 34.06 -3.11
N ASP A 105 -3.68 34.77 -2.29
CA ASP A 105 -4.09 35.53 -1.08
C ASP A 105 -4.99 36.76 -1.45
N GLY A 106 -5.58 36.77 -2.64
CA GLY A 106 -6.28 37.90 -3.26
C GLY A 106 -7.74 37.67 -3.64
N SER A 107 -8.29 36.45 -3.55
CA SER A 107 -9.69 36.19 -3.90
C SER A 107 -10.53 35.78 -2.68
N VAL A 108 -11.66 36.48 -2.47
CA VAL A 108 -12.47 36.45 -1.24
C VAL A 108 -13.46 35.26 -1.20
N SER A 109 -13.31 34.25 -2.05
CA SER A 109 -14.19 33.08 -2.02
C SER A 109 -13.42 31.77 -2.16
N PRO A 110 -13.41 30.89 -1.15
CA PRO A 110 -12.88 29.55 -1.32
C PRO A 110 -13.69 28.82 -2.40
N PRO A 111 -13.04 28.07 -3.32
CA PRO A 111 -13.77 27.27 -4.30
C PRO A 111 -14.73 26.33 -3.58
N ALA A 112 -15.95 26.20 -4.12
CA ALA A 112 -16.94 25.29 -3.58
C ALA A 112 -16.34 23.87 -3.57
N ARG A 113 -16.36 23.19 -2.42
CA ARG A 113 -15.74 21.86 -2.19
C ARG A 113 -16.03 20.82 -3.29
N SER A 114 -17.18 20.94 -3.97
CA SER A 114 -17.57 20.07 -5.09
C SER A 114 -16.64 20.16 -6.30
N TYR A 115 -16.06 21.32 -6.56
CA TYR A 115 -15.19 21.53 -7.73
C TYR A 115 -13.81 20.92 -7.50
N ALA A 116 -13.18 21.22 -6.36
CA ALA A 116 -11.89 20.63 -5.96
C ALA A 116 -11.93 19.09 -5.93
N ALA A 117 -13.02 18.51 -5.40
CA ALA A 117 -13.22 17.06 -5.42
C ALA A 117 -13.35 16.49 -6.85
N SER A 118 -13.92 17.24 -7.80
CA SER A 118 -14.04 16.79 -9.20
C SER A 118 -12.71 16.84 -9.95
N LEU A 119 -11.74 17.60 -9.45
CA LEU A 119 -10.38 17.70 -9.99
C LEU A 119 -9.38 16.81 -9.24
N GLY A 120 -9.82 16.04 -8.24
CA GLY A 120 -8.93 15.25 -7.39
C GLY A 120 -8.04 16.09 -6.46
N GLU A 121 -8.32 17.38 -6.29
CA GLU A 121 -7.59 18.32 -5.41
C GLU A 121 -7.98 18.14 -3.93
N ILE A 122 -8.34 16.92 -3.54
CA ILE A 122 -8.64 16.55 -2.17
C ILE A 122 -7.55 15.64 -1.60
N ALA A 123 -7.04 16.02 -0.42
CA ALA A 123 -6.11 15.16 0.29
C ALA A 123 -6.83 13.89 0.75
N VAL A 124 -6.27 12.74 0.34
CA VAL A 124 -6.81 11.39 0.59
C VAL A 124 -6.06 10.68 1.70
N ALA A 125 -4.74 10.90 1.79
CA ALA A 125 -3.90 10.20 2.76
C ALA A 125 -2.68 11.04 3.16
N PHE A 126 -2.07 10.68 4.29
CA PHE A 126 -0.77 11.20 4.71
C PHE A 126 0.06 10.13 5.42
N ASP A 127 1.38 10.29 5.42
CA ASP A 127 2.28 9.50 6.27
C ASP A 127 3.51 10.30 6.69
N PHE A 128 4.06 9.93 7.85
CA PHE A 128 5.27 10.53 8.40
C PHE A 128 6.51 9.81 7.86
N GLY A 129 7.51 10.59 7.47
CA GLY A 129 8.85 10.10 7.16
C GLY A 129 9.72 9.90 8.41
N PRO A 130 10.90 9.29 8.25
CA PRO A 130 11.87 9.16 9.34
C PRO A 130 12.32 10.53 9.85
N VAL A 131 12.73 10.59 11.11
CA VAL A 131 13.25 11.83 11.72
C VAL A 131 14.47 12.32 10.94
N SER A 132 14.44 13.58 10.53
CA SER A 132 15.57 14.25 9.90
C SER A 132 16.07 15.41 10.77
N SER A 133 17.32 15.81 10.55
CA SER A 133 17.78 17.11 11.01
C SER A 133 16.97 18.18 10.29
N SER A 134 16.59 19.24 11.01
CA SER A 134 15.94 20.40 10.43
C SER A 134 16.69 20.84 9.16
N PRO A 135 15.99 21.02 8.03
CA PRO A 135 16.53 21.80 6.92
C PRO A 135 17.05 23.12 7.48
N ARG A 136 18.15 23.65 6.92
CA ARG A 136 18.86 24.85 7.46
C ARG A 136 17.95 26.08 7.64
N HIS A 137 16.75 26.04 7.07
CA HIS A 137 15.74 27.09 7.08
C HIS A 137 14.86 27.21 8.34
N VAL A 138 14.64 26.15 9.15
CA VAL A 138 13.85 26.28 10.41
C VAL A 138 14.74 26.72 11.58
N ALA A 139 16.07 26.64 11.42
CA ALA A 139 17.02 27.16 12.37
C ALA A 139 17.17 28.68 12.21
N THR A 140 16.37 29.45 12.96
CA THR A 140 16.73 30.84 13.31
C THR A 140 18.19 30.86 13.77
N ARG A 141 19.04 31.70 13.15
CA ARG A 141 20.49 31.85 13.45
C ARG A 141 20.75 31.69 14.96
N GLY A 142 21.23 30.51 15.38
CA GLY A 142 21.59 30.19 16.77
C GLY A 142 20.84 29.03 17.44
N SER A 143 19.81 28.42 16.86
CA SER A 143 19.14 27.26 17.47
C SER A 143 19.79 25.92 17.10
N LYS A 144 20.06 25.08 18.10
CA LYS A 144 20.55 23.69 17.97
C LYS A 144 19.75 22.91 16.91
N GLU A 145 20.39 21.98 16.20
CA GLU A 145 19.75 21.05 15.26
C GLU A 145 18.43 20.50 15.82
N GLN A 146 17.32 20.93 15.25
CA GLN A 146 15.98 20.53 15.68
C GLN A 146 15.58 19.26 14.95
N ARG A 147 15.07 18.26 15.67
CA ARG A 147 14.52 17.03 15.07
C ARG A 147 13.16 17.34 14.46
N VAL A 148 13.00 17.05 13.18
CA VAL A 148 11.74 17.24 12.45
C VAL A 148 11.29 15.94 11.81
N TYR A 149 9.99 15.77 11.64
CA TYR A 149 9.40 14.66 10.90
C TYR A 149 8.79 15.20 9.59
N PRO A 150 9.25 14.72 8.43
CA PRO A 150 8.55 14.91 7.16
C PRO A 150 7.12 14.39 7.26
N LEU A 151 6.16 15.14 6.74
CA LEU A 151 4.75 14.77 6.61
C LEU A 151 4.41 14.84 5.13
N TYR A 152 4.30 13.67 4.50
CA TYR A 152 3.89 13.55 3.11
C TYR A 152 2.37 13.48 3.04
N ILE A 153 1.78 14.26 2.13
CA ILE A 153 0.33 14.43 1.98
C ILE A 153 -0.01 14.11 0.55
N LEU A 154 -0.82 13.07 0.34
CA LEU A 154 -1.25 12.59 -0.96
C LEU A 154 -2.64 13.12 -1.29
N TYR A 155 -2.80 13.59 -2.52
CA TYR A 155 -4.06 14.00 -3.11
C TYR A 155 -4.56 12.92 -4.09
N GLU A 156 -5.87 12.90 -4.33
CA GLU A 156 -6.53 11.91 -5.18
C GLU A 156 -5.99 11.93 -6.62
N ASN A 157 -5.66 13.11 -7.13
CA ASN A 157 -5.01 13.32 -8.43
C ASN A 157 -3.54 12.84 -8.51
N GLY A 158 -3.03 12.16 -7.47
CA GLY A 158 -1.65 11.68 -7.41
C GLY A 158 -0.61 12.70 -6.93
N GLU A 159 -0.99 13.98 -6.79
CA GLU A 159 -0.08 15.00 -6.31
C GLU A 159 0.33 14.73 -4.85
N THR A 160 1.63 14.89 -4.58
CA THR A 160 2.18 14.73 -3.23
C THR A 160 2.75 16.05 -2.75
N TYR A 161 2.43 16.44 -1.52
CA TYR A 161 2.98 17.62 -0.85
C TYR A 161 3.77 17.22 0.39
N LEU A 162 4.72 18.06 0.78
CA LEU A 162 5.58 17.85 1.94
C LEU A 162 5.46 19.00 2.94
N SER A 163 5.16 18.67 4.19
CA SER A 163 5.31 19.56 5.34
C SER A 163 6.36 19.00 6.30
N TYR A 164 6.93 19.86 7.15
CA TYR A 164 7.79 19.44 8.25
C TYR A 164 7.11 19.71 9.58
N THR A 165 7.16 18.72 10.46
CA THR A 165 6.57 18.80 11.81
C THR A 165 7.65 18.68 12.88
N SER A 166 7.44 19.32 14.02
CA SER A 166 8.36 19.28 15.16
C SER A 166 7.58 19.32 16.47
N GLN A 167 8.19 18.79 17.54
CA GLN A 167 7.61 18.76 18.89
C GLN A 167 8.51 19.41 19.96
N VAL A 168 9.47 20.26 19.56
CA VAL A 168 10.32 20.96 20.54
C VAL A 168 9.58 22.22 21.03
N ASN A 169 8.87 22.10 22.16
CA ASN A 169 7.97 23.11 22.77
C ASN A 169 6.54 23.13 22.22
N GLY A 170 5.98 21.95 21.94
CA GLY A 170 4.64 21.79 21.36
C GLY A 170 4.71 21.47 19.87
N VAL A 171 3.58 21.09 19.30
CA VAL A 171 3.52 20.65 17.90
C VAL A 171 3.55 21.87 16.97
N SER A 172 4.55 21.93 16.10
CA SER A 172 4.61 22.86 14.98
C SER A 172 4.56 22.11 13.64
N VAL A 173 4.06 22.79 12.61
CA VAL A 173 3.96 22.29 11.24
C VAL A 173 4.22 23.43 10.26
N SER A 174 5.05 23.18 9.25
CA SER A 174 5.31 24.11 8.16
C SER A 174 4.16 24.12 7.15
N LYS A 175 4.07 25.18 6.35
CA LYS A 175 3.19 25.19 5.17
C LYS A 175 3.58 24.02 4.23
N PRO A 176 2.61 23.40 3.52
CA PRO A 176 2.91 22.34 2.56
C PRO A 176 3.73 22.91 1.39
N VAL A 177 4.73 22.16 0.96
CA VAL A 177 5.56 22.42 -0.21
C VAL A 177 5.22 21.38 -1.27
N GLY A 178 4.89 21.82 -2.47
CA GLY A 178 4.53 20.93 -3.58
C GLY A 178 3.65 21.62 -4.64
N PRO A 179 3.13 20.86 -5.60
CA PRO A 179 3.27 19.39 -5.71
C PRO A 179 4.74 19.00 -5.94
N LEU A 180 5.19 17.92 -5.31
CA LEU A 180 6.55 17.41 -5.50
C LEU A 180 6.67 16.86 -6.93
N PRO A 181 7.69 17.27 -7.70
CA PRO A 181 7.85 16.79 -9.07
C PRO A 181 8.10 15.28 -9.07
N MET A 182 7.42 14.56 -9.95
CA MET A 182 7.51 13.12 -10.09
C MET A 182 8.16 12.74 -11.43
N TYR A 183 9.16 11.84 -11.39
CA TYR A 183 9.96 11.45 -12.55
C TYR A 183 9.86 9.95 -12.85
N PRO A 184 9.76 9.56 -14.14
CA PRO A 184 9.74 10.43 -15.33
C PRO A 184 8.45 11.26 -15.45
N ALA A 185 8.55 12.52 -15.82
CA ALA A 185 7.37 13.39 -15.97
C ALA A 185 6.53 12.93 -17.17
N ALA A 186 5.26 12.61 -16.95
CA ALA A 186 4.26 12.50 -18.01
C ALA A 186 2.87 12.77 -17.44
N GLU A 187 1.98 13.29 -18.28
CA GLU A 187 0.61 13.68 -17.90
C GLU A 187 -0.29 12.47 -17.58
N ASP A 188 0.06 11.28 -18.09
CA ASP A 188 -0.73 10.04 -17.99
C ASP A 188 -0.06 8.95 -17.13
N ASN A 189 1.15 9.17 -16.61
CA ASN A 189 1.93 8.12 -15.95
C ASN A 189 1.43 7.71 -14.55
N TYR A 190 0.69 8.58 -13.85
CA TYR A 190 0.51 8.47 -12.39
C TYR A 190 -0.93 8.37 -11.89
N GLY A 191 -1.91 8.25 -12.80
CA GLY A 191 -3.32 8.06 -12.47
C GLY A 191 -3.98 9.25 -11.75
N TYR A 192 -5.30 9.17 -11.57
CA TYR A 192 -6.11 10.17 -10.84
C TYR A 192 -6.94 9.52 -9.72
N ASP A 193 -6.57 8.31 -9.32
CA ASP A 193 -7.26 7.45 -8.38
C ASP A 193 -6.33 7.05 -7.22
N ALA A 194 -5.41 7.93 -6.83
CA ALA A 194 -4.50 7.67 -5.73
C ALA A 194 -5.29 7.60 -4.40
N CYS A 195 -5.05 6.57 -3.59
CA CYS A 195 -5.86 6.29 -2.40
C CYS A 195 -5.06 6.08 -1.12
N ALA A 196 -3.77 5.72 -1.20
CA ALA A 196 -2.93 5.55 -0.02
C ALA A 196 -1.47 5.89 -0.27
N ILE A 197 -0.81 6.38 0.79
CA ILE A 197 0.62 6.65 0.82
C ILE A 197 1.27 5.96 2.03
N LEU A 198 2.48 5.46 1.85
CA LEU A 198 3.29 4.88 2.91
C LEU A 198 4.76 5.30 2.75
N CYS A 199 5.37 5.86 3.79
CA CYS A 199 6.80 6.13 3.82
C CYS A 199 7.55 5.00 4.52
N LEU A 200 8.44 4.31 3.82
CA LEU A 200 9.30 3.29 4.42
C LEU A 200 10.49 3.98 5.13
N PRO A 201 10.86 3.52 6.35
CA PRO A 201 11.90 4.15 7.17
C PRO A 201 13.30 3.73 6.71
N CYS A 202 13.64 4.00 5.45
CA CYS A 202 14.95 3.75 4.86
C CYS A 202 15.60 5.07 4.43
N VAL A 203 16.90 5.03 4.16
CA VAL A 203 17.66 6.18 3.63
C VAL A 203 18.20 5.80 2.24
N PRO A 204 17.85 6.55 1.17
CA PRO A 204 16.85 7.62 1.13
C PRO A 204 15.44 7.11 1.44
N SER A 205 14.54 8.02 1.82
CA SER A 205 13.14 7.70 2.06
C SER A 205 12.51 7.12 0.79
N ILE A 206 11.72 6.07 0.95
CA ILE A 206 10.92 5.51 -0.15
C ILE A 206 9.45 5.75 0.17
N LEU A 207 8.75 6.40 -0.75
CA LEU A 207 7.30 6.53 -0.72
C LEU A 207 6.67 5.45 -1.59
N VAL A 208 5.67 4.78 -1.03
CA VAL A 208 4.77 3.91 -1.77
C VAL A 208 3.47 4.66 -1.95
N ILE A 209 3.08 4.90 -3.21
CA ILE A 209 1.77 5.49 -3.56
C ILE A 209 0.94 4.38 -4.19
N ALA A 210 -0.29 4.21 -3.71
CA ALA A 210 -1.20 3.18 -4.19
C ALA A 210 -2.45 3.80 -4.81
N THR A 211 -2.91 3.23 -5.91
CA THR A 211 -4.15 3.61 -6.60
C THR A 211 -5.32 2.70 -6.23
N GLU A 212 -6.56 3.13 -6.50
CA GLU A 212 -7.75 2.29 -6.30
C GLU A 212 -7.80 1.09 -7.25
N THR A 213 -7.09 1.17 -8.37
CA THR A 213 -7.00 0.14 -9.42
C THR A 213 -6.02 -1.00 -9.13
N GLY A 214 -5.20 -0.93 -8.08
CA GLY A 214 -4.21 -1.98 -7.81
C GLY A 214 -2.76 -1.58 -8.10
N THR A 215 -2.51 -0.37 -8.60
CA THR A 215 -1.17 0.07 -9.00
C THR A 215 -0.41 0.65 -7.82
N LEU A 216 0.85 0.24 -7.66
CA LEU A 216 1.77 0.69 -6.62
C LEU A 216 2.99 1.34 -7.27
N TYR A 217 3.25 2.59 -6.93
CA TYR A 217 4.45 3.33 -7.33
C TYR A 217 5.44 3.35 -6.17
N HIS A 218 6.69 2.93 -6.42
CA HIS A 218 7.77 3.04 -5.44
C HIS A 218 8.68 4.20 -5.80
N CYS A 219 8.51 5.31 -5.10
CA CYS A 219 9.20 6.56 -5.35
C CYS A 219 10.39 6.71 -4.39
N VAL A 220 11.59 6.87 -4.92
CA VAL A 220 12.77 7.28 -4.16
C VAL A 220 12.74 8.80 -4.01
N VAL A 221 12.79 9.28 -2.77
CA VAL A 221 12.78 10.73 -2.47
C VAL A 221 14.22 11.25 -2.49
N LEU A 222 14.53 12.13 -3.43
CA LEU A 222 15.86 12.75 -3.58
C LEU A 222 15.71 14.27 -3.70
N GLU A 223 16.80 15.01 -3.48
CA GLU A 223 16.83 16.46 -3.75
C GLU A 223 16.64 16.71 -5.26
N SER A 224 15.89 17.75 -5.65
CA SER A 224 15.66 18.05 -7.08
C SER A 224 16.94 18.53 -7.76
N GLU A 225 17.20 18.05 -8.99
CA GLU A 225 18.28 18.54 -9.85
C GLU A 225 17.89 19.84 -10.58
N GLU A 226 17.39 20.85 -9.86
CA GLU A 226 17.12 22.15 -10.49
C GLU A 226 18.44 22.89 -10.80
N ASP A 227 18.53 23.46 -12.02
CA ASP A 227 19.64 24.32 -12.44
C ASP A 227 19.88 25.45 -11.41
N GLU A 228 21.15 25.76 -11.11
CA GLU A 228 21.51 26.77 -10.10
C GLU A 228 20.90 28.16 -10.39
N GLU A 229 20.62 28.50 -11.64
CA GLU A 229 19.95 29.75 -12.05
C GLU A 229 18.46 29.78 -11.68
N THR A 230 17.75 28.66 -11.86
CA THR A 230 16.33 28.53 -11.45
C THR A 230 16.21 28.51 -9.92
N ARG A 231 17.10 27.78 -9.24
CA ARG A 231 17.20 27.74 -7.77
C ARG A 231 17.46 29.12 -7.17
N THR A 232 18.29 29.95 -7.80
CA THR A 232 18.57 31.31 -7.30
C THR A 232 17.41 32.26 -7.51
N MET A 233 16.66 32.12 -8.61
CA MET A 233 15.46 32.91 -8.89
C MET A 233 14.29 32.56 -7.96
N ASP A 234 14.00 31.27 -7.75
CA ASP A 234 12.96 30.82 -6.80
C ASP A 234 13.30 31.13 -5.35
N LYS A 235 14.59 31.06 -4.99
CA LYS A 235 15.08 31.51 -3.68
C LYS A 235 14.91 33.02 -3.46
N TRP A 236 15.05 33.83 -4.50
CA TRP A 236 14.86 35.29 -4.42
C TRP A 236 13.37 35.70 -4.38
N ILE A 237 12.50 34.99 -5.10
CA ILE A 237 11.07 35.33 -5.21
C ILE A 237 10.24 34.73 -4.06
N ARG A 238 10.52 33.47 -3.67
CA ARG A 238 9.68 32.71 -2.74
C ARG A 238 10.36 32.38 -1.41
N GLY A 239 11.69 32.51 -1.31
CA GLY A 239 12.45 32.15 -0.11
C GLY A 239 12.41 30.65 0.22
N ILE A 240 12.10 29.80 -0.77
CA ILE A 240 11.94 28.34 -0.63
C ILE A 240 13.25 27.68 -1.09
N GLU A 241 13.88 26.83 -0.26
CA GLU A 241 14.89 25.87 -0.72
C GLU A 241 14.21 24.81 -1.61
N ALA A 242 14.93 24.33 -2.62
CA ALA A 242 14.42 23.36 -3.60
C ALA A 242 13.74 22.16 -2.91
N ALA A 243 12.48 21.92 -3.27
CA ALA A 243 11.73 20.79 -2.74
C ALA A 243 12.33 19.47 -3.25
N PRO A 244 12.26 18.37 -2.49
CA PRO A 244 12.67 17.09 -3.02
C PRO A 244 11.75 16.66 -4.19
N ALA A 245 12.28 15.80 -5.04
CA ALA A 245 11.56 15.16 -6.12
C ALA A 245 11.30 13.68 -5.81
N LEU A 246 10.28 13.13 -6.48
CA LEU A 246 9.88 11.73 -6.41
C LEU A 246 10.36 11.00 -7.66
N TYR A 247 11.38 10.15 -7.53
CA TYR A 247 11.86 9.34 -8.64
C TYR A 247 11.21 7.97 -8.59
N VAL A 248 10.28 7.71 -9.50
CA VAL A 248 9.57 6.43 -9.58
C VAL A 248 10.54 5.36 -10.06
N PHE A 249 10.94 4.51 -9.14
CA PHE A 249 11.93 3.47 -9.38
C PHE A 249 11.28 2.24 -10.03
N GLU A 250 10.08 1.88 -9.58
CA GLU A 250 9.27 0.83 -10.19
C GLU A 250 7.77 1.11 -10.03
N CYS A 251 6.98 0.48 -10.90
CA CYS A 251 5.52 0.47 -10.89
C CYS A 251 5.05 -0.98 -10.91
N VAL A 252 4.08 -1.31 -10.07
CA VAL A 252 3.65 -2.69 -9.79
C VAL A 252 2.14 -2.75 -9.76
N GLU A 253 1.56 -3.53 -10.66
CA GLU A 253 0.12 -3.81 -10.66
C GLU A 253 -0.16 -5.06 -9.82
N LEU A 254 -1.02 -4.93 -8.81
CA LEU A 254 -1.46 -6.07 -8.00
C LEU A 254 -2.46 -6.92 -8.78
N GLU A 255 -2.23 -8.23 -8.83
CA GLU A 255 -3.23 -9.17 -9.33
C GLU A 255 -4.36 -9.32 -8.30
N LEU A 256 -5.45 -8.56 -8.48
CA LEU A 256 -6.57 -8.50 -7.53
C LEU A 256 -7.51 -9.71 -7.64
N THR A 257 -7.77 -10.22 -8.85
CA THR A 257 -8.61 -11.40 -9.11
C THR A 257 -8.06 -12.21 -10.28
N LEU A 258 -8.24 -13.54 -10.27
CA LEU A 258 -7.79 -14.38 -11.38
C LEU A 258 -8.61 -14.11 -12.64
N LYS A 259 -7.93 -13.74 -13.73
CA LYS A 259 -8.54 -13.64 -15.07
C LYS A 259 -8.66 -15.06 -15.63
N VAL A 260 -9.87 -15.62 -15.67
CA VAL A 260 -10.14 -16.90 -16.35
C VAL A 260 -10.28 -16.62 -17.83
N ALA A 261 -9.55 -17.33 -18.69
CA ALA A 261 -9.71 -17.26 -20.13
C ALA A 261 -11.10 -17.79 -20.52
N THR A 262 -12.08 -16.91 -20.63
CA THR A 262 -13.29 -17.18 -21.40
C THR A 262 -12.92 -17.07 -22.88
N GLY A 263 -13.53 -17.91 -23.74
CA GLY A 263 -13.16 -18.02 -25.16
C GLY A 263 -13.17 -16.67 -25.87
N GLU A 264 -12.40 -16.58 -26.96
CA GLU A 264 -11.98 -15.38 -27.71
C GLU A 264 -13.10 -14.42 -28.22
N ASP A 265 -14.36 -14.62 -27.84
CA ASP A 265 -15.53 -13.89 -28.38
C ASP A 265 -16.40 -13.17 -27.32
N GLU A 266 -16.05 -13.16 -26.03
CA GLU A 266 -16.70 -12.27 -25.06
C GLU A 266 -15.86 -11.00 -24.90
N GLU A 267 -16.37 -9.88 -25.43
CA GLU A 267 -15.86 -8.53 -25.13
C GLU A 267 -15.55 -8.48 -23.62
N HIS A 268 -14.27 -8.34 -23.28
CA HIS A 268 -13.85 -8.25 -21.89
C HIS A 268 -14.60 -7.07 -21.26
N GLN A 269 -15.67 -7.34 -20.51
CA GLN A 269 -16.17 -6.39 -19.54
C GLN A 269 -15.06 -6.27 -18.51
N GLU A 270 -14.12 -5.35 -18.76
CA GLU A 270 -13.33 -4.73 -17.72
C GLU A 270 -14.35 -4.12 -16.76
N PHE A 271 -14.76 -4.90 -15.76
CA PHE A 271 -15.44 -4.32 -14.63
C PHE A 271 -14.45 -3.32 -14.04
N ASP A 272 -14.81 -2.03 -14.07
CA ASP A 272 -14.14 -0.94 -13.36
C ASP A 272 -14.16 -1.26 -11.86
N PHE A 273 -13.29 -2.18 -11.45
CA PHE A 273 -13.22 -2.68 -10.10
C PHE A 273 -12.25 -1.78 -9.34
N THR A 274 -12.81 -0.80 -8.63
CA THR A 274 -12.04 0.02 -7.69
C THR A 274 -12.04 -0.65 -6.32
N CYS A 275 -10.86 -0.80 -5.72
CA CYS A 275 -10.72 -1.30 -4.36
C CYS A 275 -9.70 -0.46 -3.58
N PRO A 276 -10.13 0.39 -2.64
CA PRO A 276 -9.22 1.21 -1.88
C PRO A 276 -8.18 0.35 -1.15
N ILE A 277 -6.91 0.56 -1.47
CA ILE A 277 -5.79 -0.17 -0.90
C ILE A 277 -5.41 0.47 0.43
N LYS A 278 -5.19 -0.34 1.46
CA LYS A 278 -4.54 0.11 2.69
C LYS A 278 -3.14 -0.46 2.76
N LEU A 279 -2.18 0.41 3.00
CA LEU A 279 -0.77 0.08 3.13
C LEU A 279 -0.41 -0.09 4.61
N ASN A 280 0.29 -1.18 4.92
CA ASN A 280 0.69 -1.54 6.28
C ASN A 280 2.20 -1.81 6.30
N ARG A 281 2.95 -1.05 7.10
CA ARG A 281 4.40 -1.29 7.31
C ARG A 281 4.60 -2.68 7.95
N ASP A 282 5.61 -3.42 7.51
CA ASP A 282 6.03 -4.64 8.22
C ASP A 282 6.94 -4.26 9.41
N PRO A 283 6.53 -4.50 10.66
CA PRO A 283 7.37 -4.19 11.83
C PRO A 283 8.63 -5.07 11.92
N LEU A 284 8.70 -6.15 11.14
CA LEU A 284 9.80 -7.12 11.16
C LEU A 284 10.78 -6.95 9.98
N CYS A 285 10.46 -6.10 9.00
CA CYS A 285 11.30 -5.90 7.81
C CYS A 285 11.06 -4.51 7.19
N GLN A 286 12.07 -3.64 7.26
CA GLN A 286 11.97 -2.25 6.77
C GLN A 286 11.78 -2.12 5.26
N HIS A 287 12.05 -3.18 4.50
CA HIS A 287 11.94 -3.23 3.04
C HIS A 287 10.72 -4.02 2.57
N ARG A 288 9.78 -4.30 3.48
CA ARG A 288 8.55 -5.03 3.19
C ARG A 288 7.36 -4.29 3.76
N TYR A 289 6.26 -4.32 3.03
CA TYR A 289 4.98 -3.81 3.48
C TYR A 289 3.86 -4.69 2.92
N HIS A 290 2.65 -4.48 3.43
CA HIS A 290 1.50 -5.31 3.14
C HIS A 290 0.34 -4.43 2.67
N CYS A 291 -0.27 -4.83 1.58
CA CYS A 291 -1.48 -4.23 1.01
C CYS A 291 -2.68 -5.04 1.49
N THR A 292 -3.68 -4.39 2.06
CA THR A 292 -4.98 -5.02 2.34
C THR A 292 -6.05 -4.30 1.53
N HIS A 293 -6.89 -5.06 0.83
CA HIS A 293 -7.95 -4.54 -0.03
C HIS A 293 -9.14 -5.50 -0.02
N GLU A 294 -10.14 -5.27 -0.88
CA GLU A 294 -11.35 -6.08 -0.91
C GLU A 294 -11.11 -7.52 -1.36
N THR A 295 -10.09 -7.78 -2.16
CA THR A 295 -9.85 -9.11 -2.73
C THR A 295 -8.82 -9.93 -1.98
N GLY A 296 -8.16 -9.36 -0.96
CA GLY A 296 -7.14 -10.08 -0.23
C GLY A 296 -6.08 -9.26 0.48
N VAL A 297 -4.94 -9.91 0.65
CA VAL A 297 -3.70 -9.35 1.20
C VAL A 297 -2.54 -9.70 0.28
N HIS A 298 -1.80 -8.68 -0.14
CA HIS A 298 -0.52 -8.84 -0.83
C HIS A 298 0.62 -8.36 0.06
N SER A 299 1.73 -9.10 0.07
CA SER A 299 2.99 -8.68 0.67
C SER A 299 3.95 -8.26 -0.43
N VAL A 300 4.56 -7.10 -0.29
CA VAL A 300 5.48 -6.54 -1.28
C VAL A 300 6.84 -6.32 -0.64
N GLY A 301 7.86 -6.98 -1.18
CA GLY A 301 9.25 -6.89 -0.73
C GLY A 301 10.14 -6.15 -1.73
N LEU A 302 10.67 -5.00 -1.32
CA LEU A 302 11.56 -4.17 -2.13
C LEU A 302 13.01 -4.67 -1.99
N ILE A 303 13.34 -5.75 -2.70
CA ILE A 303 14.66 -6.39 -2.62
C ILE A 303 15.81 -5.47 -3.06
N TRP A 304 15.51 -4.47 -3.88
CA TRP A 304 16.47 -3.52 -4.40
C TRP A 304 16.91 -2.46 -3.41
N VAL A 305 16.16 -2.23 -2.32
CA VAL A 305 16.49 -1.20 -1.32
C VAL A 305 17.81 -1.52 -0.63
N ASN A 306 18.03 -2.80 -0.32
CA ASN A 306 19.32 -3.26 0.22
C ASN A 306 20.48 -2.97 -0.74
N LYS A 307 20.28 -3.17 -2.05
CA LYS A 307 21.30 -2.89 -3.06
C LYS A 307 21.53 -1.37 -3.17
N LEU A 308 20.46 -0.57 -3.15
CA LEU A 308 20.53 0.90 -3.18
C LEU A 308 21.30 1.44 -1.97
N GLN A 309 20.99 0.97 -0.76
CA GLN A 309 21.70 1.38 0.45
C GLN A 309 23.18 1.03 0.42
N LYS A 310 23.53 -0.17 -0.07
CA LYS A 310 24.94 -0.57 -0.24
C LYS A 310 25.66 0.32 -1.24
N PHE A 311 25.02 0.63 -2.36
CA PHE A 311 25.57 1.53 -3.38
C PHE A 311 25.81 2.94 -2.82
N LEU A 312 24.88 3.48 -2.03
CA LEU A 312 25.05 4.80 -1.41
C LEU A 312 26.14 4.84 -0.32
N GLN A 313 26.58 3.67 0.17
CA GLN A 313 27.65 3.52 1.15
C GLN A 313 29.00 3.19 0.51
N SER A 314 29.06 2.86 -0.78
CA SER A 314 30.33 2.60 -1.45
C SER A 314 31.00 3.90 -1.87
N ASP A 315 32.25 4.10 -1.47
CA ASP A 315 33.05 5.29 -1.77
C ASP A 315 33.54 5.37 -3.24
N GLU A 316 33.38 4.30 -4.02
CA GLU A 316 33.86 4.20 -5.39
C GLU A 316 32.75 4.54 -6.40
N GLU A 317 33.10 5.21 -7.50
CA GLU A 317 32.28 5.33 -8.72
C GLU A 317 32.17 3.96 -9.43
N ASP A 318 31.68 2.96 -8.71
CA ASP A 318 31.60 1.60 -9.17
C ASP A 318 30.44 1.48 -10.17
N LYS A 319 30.76 1.80 -11.42
CA LYS A 319 29.82 1.72 -12.56
C LYS A 319 29.18 0.33 -12.67
N ASP A 320 29.89 -0.70 -12.24
CA ASP A 320 29.39 -2.07 -12.23
C ASP A 320 28.29 -2.24 -11.16
N SER A 321 28.43 -1.61 -9.99
CA SER A 321 27.39 -1.58 -8.96
C SER A 321 26.12 -0.84 -9.39
N LEU A 322 26.23 0.25 -10.17
CA LEU A 322 25.07 0.92 -10.79
C LEU A 322 24.41 0.07 -11.87
N GLN A 323 25.22 -0.61 -12.69
CA GLN A 323 24.72 -1.52 -13.72
C GLN A 323 23.98 -2.70 -13.08
N GLU A 324 24.49 -3.26 -11.98
CA GLU A 324 23.81 -4.28 -11.16
C GLU A 324 22.55 -3.71 -10.47
N LEU A 325 22.61 -2.45 -10.04
CA LEU A 325 21.47 -1.70 -9.54
C LEU A 325 20.39 -1.52 -10.62
N ALA A 326 20.71 -1.57 -11.90
CA ALA A 326 19.75 -1.41 -13.00
C ALA A 326 19.29 -2.75 -13.62
N ALA A 327 20.11 -3.80 -13.54
CA ALA A 327 19.92 -5.02 -14.33
C ALA A 327 18.86 -6.00 -13.80
N GLU A 328 18.49 -5.97 -12.51
CA GLU A 328 17.80 -7.11 -11.89
C GLU A 328 16.85 -6.72 -10.75
N LYS A 329 15.73 -6.06 -11.04
CA LYS A 329 14.94 -5.43 -9.98
C LYS A 329 13.46 -5.28 -10.26
N ARG A 330 12.72 -6.27 -9.82
CA ARG A 330 11.33 -6.05 -9.43
C ARG A 330 11.22 -6.39 -7.97
N CYS A 331 10.38 -5.65 -7.24
CA CYS A 331 9.92 -6.14 -5.96
C CYS A 331 9.34 -7.56 -6.10
N ILE A 332 9.31 -8.26 -4.98
CA ILE A 332 8.61 -9.54 -4.87
C ILE A 332 7.21 -9.23 -4.37
N VAL A 333 6.20 -9.61 -5.14
CA VAL A 333 4.78 -9.52 -4.74
C VAL A 333 4.27 -10.93 -4.45
N GLU A 334 3.78 -11.15 -3.25
CA GLU A 334 3.15 -12.39 -2.81
C GLU A 334 1.67 -12.12 -2.48
N HIS A 335 0.73 -12.74 -3.20
CA HIS A 335 -0.69 -12.72 -2.82
C HIS A 335 -0.91 -13.72 -1.68
N ILE A 336 -0.70 -13.28 -0.44
CA ILE A 336 -0.68 -14.15 0.76
C ILE A 336 -2.07 -14.69 1.08
N LEU A 337 -3.11 -13.88 0.89
CA LEU A 337 -4.48 -14.27 1.17
C LEU A 337 -5.41 -13.75 0.07
N CYS A 338 -6.08 -14.66 -0.65
CA CYS A 338 -7.12 -14.30 -1.59
C CYS A 338 -8.49 -14.53 -0.97
N THR A 339 -9.29 -13.47 -0.89
CA THR A 339 -10.68 -13.50 -0.38
C THR A 339 -11.71 -13.28 -1.49
N ARG A 340 -11.25 -13.11 -2.75
CA ARG A 340 -12.08 -13.07 -3.95
C ARG A 340 -11.35 -13.73 -5.13
N PRO A 341 -11.40 -15.06 -5.27
CA PRO A 341 -10.63 -15.77 -6.31
C PRO A 341 -11.02 -15.39 -7.75
N LEU A 342 -12.33 -15.25 -8.02
CA LEU A 342 -12.87 -14.89 -9.33
C LEU A 342 -13.64 -13.56 -9.24
N PRO A 343 -13.78 -12.80 -10.36
CA PRO A 343 -14.63 -11.61 -10.39
C PRO A 343 -16.08 -11.89 -9.97
N THR A 344 -16.59 -13.09 -10.25
CA THR A 344 -17.95 -13.53 -9.87
C THR A 344 -18.05 -14.04 -8.43
N SER A 345 -16.93 -14.25 -7.74
CA SER A 345 -16.95 -14.68 -6.34
C SER A 345 -17.42 -13.56 -5.42
N GLN A 346 -18.19 -13.92 -4.39
CA GLN A 346 -18.47 -13.00 -3.30
C GLN A 346 -17.17 -12.72 -2.53
N SER A 347 -16.83 -11.44 -2.38
CA SER A 347 -15.65 -11.02 -1.62
C SER A 347 -15.91 -11.11 -0.11
N ALA A 348 -14.88 -11.53 0.64
CA ALA A 348 -14.80 -11.36 2.09
C ALA A 348 -13.67 -10.36 2.44
N PRO A 349 -13.90 -9.03 2.37
CA PRO A 349 -12.85 -8.04 2.55
C PRO A 349 -12.13 -8.14 3.90
N VAL A 350 -10.85 -7.77 3.91
CA VAL A 350 -10.04 -7.70 5.12
C VAL A 350 -10.48 -6.50 5.97
N ARG A 351 -10.82 -6.75 7.25
CA ARG A 351 -11.24 -5.73 8.22
C ARG A 351 -10.19 -5.46 9.29
N GLY A 352 -9.45 -6.49 9.69
CA GLY A 352 -8.33 -6.39 10.62
C GLY A 352 -7.09 -7.04 10.04
N PHE A 353 -5.93 -6.42 10.25
CA PHE A 353 -4.64 -6.93 9.77
C PHE A 353 -3.56 -6.62 10.81
N LEU A 354 -2.68 -7.59 11.07
CA LEU A 354 -1.56 -7.44 11.99
C LEU A 354 -0.44 -8.40 11.61
N ILE A 355 0.81 -7.92 11.63
CA ILE A 355 1.99 -8.77 11.65
C ILE A 355 2.52 -8.85 13.08
N LEU A 356 2.75 -10.06 13.57
CA LEU A 356 3.44 -10.29 14.83
C LEU A 356 4.62 -11.23 14.64
N SER A 357 5.57 -11.14 15.56
CA SER A 357 6.59 -12.16 15.76
C SER A 357 6.56 -12.61 17.21
N ASP A 358 6.36 -13.90 17.43
CA ASP A 358 6.46 -14.51 18.76
C ASP A 358 7.36 -15.74 18.70
N LEU A 359 7.99 -16.11 19.83
CA LEU A 359 8.84 -17.30 19.88
C LEU A 359 8.07 -18.57 19.55
N SER A 360 6.78 -18.67 19.86
CA SER A 360 5.94 -19.83 19.55
C SER A 360 5.41 -19.82 18.11
N LEU A 361 4.95 -18.67 17.63
CA LEU A 361 4.32 -18.53 16.30
C LEU A 361 5.31 -18.24 15.18
N GLY A 362 6.54 -17.84 15.50
CA GLY A 362 7.42 -17.19 14.52
C GLY A 362 6.78 -15.91 14.01
N ALA A 363 7.12 -15.51 12.79
CA ALA A 363 6.46 -14.37 12.16
C ALA A 363 5.19 -14.79 11.45
N THR A 364 4.09 -14.20 11.86
CA THR A 364 2.75 -14.58 11.45
C THR A 364 1.94 -13.35 11.11
N MET A 365 1.23 -13.44 10.00
CA MET A 365 0.14 -12.55 9.63
C MET A 365 -1.13 -13.02 10.33
N ILE A 366 -1.82 -12.09 10.99
CA ILE A 366 -3.19 -12.27 11.46
C ILE A 366 -4.10 -11.37 10.63
N CYS A 367 -5.17 -11.94 10.11
CA CYS A 367 -6.19 -11.25 9.35
C CYS A 367 -7.57 -11.57 9.91
N VAL A 368 -8.44 -10.57 10.00
CA VAL A 368 -9.87 -10.74 10.29
C VAL A 368 -10.68 -10.27 9.09
N THR A 369 -11.51 -11.14 8.53
CA THR A 369 -12.36 -10.83 7.37
C THR A 369 -13.68 -10.18 7.80
N SER A 370 -14.44 -9.67 6.82
CA SER A 370 -15.80 -9.16 7.03
C SER A 370 -16.82 -10.22 7.49
N THR A 371 -16.50 -11.50 7.32
CA THR A 371 -17.29 -12.64 7.82
C THR A 371 -16.87 -13.06 9.23
N TYR A 372 -15.99 -12.30 9.89
CA TYR A 372 -15.44 -12.56 11.22
C TYR A 372 -14.55 -13.82 11.31
N GLU A 373 -14.03 -14.29 10.17
CA GLU A 373 -13.02 -15.35 10.18
C GLU A 373 -11.66 -14.77 10.58
N CYS A 374 -11.00 -15.43 11.54
CA CYS A 374 -9.65 -15.10 11.99
C CYS A 374 -8.66 -16.06 11.33
N ILE A 375 -7.81 -15.52 10.45
CA ILE A 375 -6.87 -16.26 9.63
C ILE A 375 -5.46 -15.97 10.13
N LEU A 376 -4.69 -17.03 10.41
CA LEU A 376 -3.30 -16.95 10.83
C LEU A 376 -2.42 -17.65 9.79
N LEU A 377 -1.55 -16.89 9.13
CA LEU A 377 -0.62 -17.41 8.12
C LEU A 377 0.83 -17.07 8.48
N PRO A 378 1.73 -18.05 8.60
CA PRO A 378 3.16 -17.79 8.72
C PRO A 378 3.67 -16.99 7.53
N LEU A 379 4.45 -15.94 7.78
CA LEU A 379 5.08 -15.18 6.70
C LEU A 379 6.26 -15.95 6.12
N LEU A 380 6.33 -16.03 4.80
CA LEU A 380 7.49 -16.58 4.11
C LEU A 380 8.74 -15.72 4.41
N SER A 381 9.88 -16.39 4.54
CA SER A 381 11.18 -15.76 4.83
C SER A 381 11.91 -15.25 3.59
N SER A 382 11.26 -15.27 2.41
CA SER A 382 11.84 -14.94 1.11
C SER A 382 12.59 -13.59 1.10
N ILE A 383 12.13 -12.63 1.92
CA ILE A 383 12.64 -11.24 1.96
C ILE A 383 13.39 -10.95 3.29
N ARG A 384 13.63 -11.95 4.15
CA ARG A 384 14.36 -11.73 5.42
C ARG A 384 15.86 -11.93 5.24
N PRO A 385 16.71 -11.04 5.79
CA PRO A 385 18.11 -11.40 5.98
C PRO A 385 18.19 -12.67 6.85
N PRO A 386 19.11 -13.60 6.54
CA PRO A 386 19.30 -14.79 7.36
C PRO A 386 19.56 -14.35 8.80
N SER A 387 18.87 -14.96 9.76
CA SER A 387 19.10 -14.68 11.18
C SER A 387 20.58 -14.91 11.50
N PRO A 388 21.22 -14.06 12.32
CA PRO A 388 22.60 -14.30 12.75
C PRO A 388 22.68 -15.72 13.34
N PRO A 389 23.71 -16.51 13.00
CA PRO A 389 23.87 -17.83 13.59
C PRO A 389 23.98 -17.65 15.11
N LEU A 390 22.97 -18.10 15.84
CA LEU A 390 23.04 -18.13 17.29
C LEU A 390 24.18 -19.07 17.65
N LEU A 391 25.14 -18.57 18.44
CA LEU A 391 26.17 -19.36 19.11
C LEU A 391 25.49 -20.25 20.16
N TYR A 392 24.80 -21.29 19.70
CA TYR A 392 24.35 -22.37 20.55
C TYR A 392 24.82 -23.68 19.93
N LYS A 393 25.91 -24.22 20.49
CA LYS A 393 26.39 -25.57 20.23
C LYS A 393 25.38 -26.55 20.84
N GLU A 394 24.27 -26.75 20.13
CA GLU A 394 23.42 -27.95 20.06
C GLU A 394 22.06 -27.58 19.46
N ALA A 395 21.72 -28.15 18.30
CA ALA A 395 20.43 -27.90 17.66
C ALA A 395 19.29 -28.34 18.59
N SER A 396 18.48 -27.38 19.04
CA SER A 396 17.31 -27.65 19.89
C SER A 396 16.35 -28.64 19.19
N PRO A 397 15.53 -29.41 19.93
CA PRO A 397 14.56 -30.34 19.35
C PRO A 397 13.66 -29.69 18.29
N ARG A 398 13.42 -28.38 18.43
CA ARG A 398 12.63 -27.57 17.50
C ARG A 398 13.36 -27.30 16.18
N VAL A 399 14.67 -27.12 16.19
CA VAL A 399 15.48 -27.01 14.95
C VAL A 399 15.44 -28.32 14.16
N LYS A 400 15.51 -29.46 14.86
CA LYS A 400 15.37 -30.79 14.22
C LYS A 400 13.98 -30.98 13.60
N LEU A 401 12.93 -30.52 14.29
CA LEU A 401 11.56 -30.54 13.76
C LEU A 401 11.43 -29.66 12.50
N LEU A 402 11.99 -28.45 12.52
CA LEU A 402 11.97 -27.52 11.38
C LEU A 402 12.75 -28.07 10.18
N ILE A 403 13.89 -28.73 10.41
CA ILE A 403 14.64 -29.43 9.35
C ILE A 403 13.79 -30.57 8.76
N GLY A 404 13.10 -31.33 9.60
CA GLY A 404 12.16 -32.36 9.15
C GLY A 404 11.01 -31.80 8.31
N GLN A 405 10.41 -30.68 8.75
CA GLN A 405 9.35 -30.00 8.00
C GLN A 405 9.84 -29.43 6.67
N LYS A 406 11.04 -28.82 6.65
CA LYS A 406 11.66 -28.33 5.41
C LYS A 406 11.89 -29.45 4.40
N ASN A 407 12.39 -30.60 4.85
CA ASN A 407 12.63 -31.75 3.97
C ASN A 407 11.31 -32.30 3.42
N LYS A 408 10.28 -32.40 4.26
CA LYS A 408 8.95 -32.80 3.83
C LYS A 408 8.35 -31.84 2.79
N GLN A 409 8.50 -30.53 2.99
CA GLN A 409 8.05 -29.53 2.02
C GLN A 409 8.82 -29.63 0.69
N LEU A 410 10.12 -29.94 0.72
CA LEU A 410 10.89 -30.15 -0.50
C LEU A 410 10.42 -31.39 -1.29
N GLU A 411 10.05 -32.46 -0.58
CA GLU A 411 9.45 -33.65 -1.19
C GLU A 411 8.07 -33.33 -1.79
N GLU A 412 7.20 -32.62 -1.07
CA GLU A 412 5.89 -32.19 -1.56
C GLU A 412 6.02 -31.27 -2.80
N ILE A 413 6.99 -30.35 -2.81
CA ILE A 413 7.28 -29.50 -3.97
C ILE A 413 7.78 -30.32 -5.17
N ALA A 414 8.62 -31.32 -4.94
CA ALA A 414 9.08 -32.21 -6.00
C ALA A 414 7.91 -32.99 -6.62
N LEU A 415 7.01 -33.49 -5.77
CA LEU A 415 5.82 -34.23 -6.20
C LEU A 415 4.85 -33.33 -6.99
N CYS A 416 4.61 -32.10 -6.54
CA CYS A 416 3.84 -31.10 -7.29
C CYS A 416 4.47 -30.75 -8.65
N ARG A 417 5.80 -30.73 -8.75
CA ARG A 417 6.49 -30.48 -10.03
C ARG A 417 6.27 -31.64 -11.01
N GLU A 418 6.31 -32.88 -10.51
CA GLU A 418 6.01 -34.08 -11.29
C GLU A 418 4.55 -34.06 -11.79
N GLU A 419 3.60 -33.78 -10.90
CA GLU A 419 2.18 -33.67 -11.25
C GLU A 419 1.93 -32.57 -12.30
N ARG A 420 2.64 -31.44 -12.19
CA ARG A 420 2.56 -30.36 -13.19
C ARG A 420 3.04 -30.81 -14.57
N ILE A 421 4.09 -31.63 -14.65
CA ILE A 421 4.57 -32.19 -15.92
C ILE A 421 3.51 -33.13 -16.51
N ILE A 422 2.95 -34.02 -15.70
CA ILE A 422 1.91 -34.97 -16.12
C ILE A 422 0.64 -34.25 -16.59
N LEU A 423 0.21 -33.21 -15.88
CA LEU A 423 -0.95 -32.40 -16.27
C LEU A 423 -0.69 -31.71 -17.60
N ARG A 424 0.51 -31.16 -17.80
CA ARG A 424 0.88 -30.49 -19.05
C ARG A 424 0.84 -31.45 -20.24
N GLU A 425 1.44 -32.63 -20.10
CA GLU A 425 1.38 -33.66 -21.15
C GLU A 425 -0.06 -34.11 -21.43
N SER A 426 -0.89 -34.21 -20.40
CA SER A 426 -2.29 -34.59 -20.55
C SER A 426 -3.10 -33.50 -21.27
N ALA A 427 -2.82 -32.22 -20.98
CA ALA A 427 -3.40 -31.08 -21.66
C ALA A 427 -2.98 -31.02 -23.13
N GLU A 428 -1.71 -31.25 -23.44
CA GLU A 428 -1.20 -31.32 -24.82
C GLU A 428 -1.90 -32.44 -25.62
N ARG A 429 -2.00 -33.66 -25.05
CA ARG A 429 -2.74 -34.77 -25.69
C ARG A 429 -4.23 -34.47 -25.88
N LEU A 430 -4.84 -33.68 -24.99
CA LEU A 430 -6.24 -33.29 -25.10
C LEU A 430 -6.43 -32.24 -26.20
N ALA A 431 -5.50 -31.29 -26.31
CA ALA A 431 -5.47 -30.29 -27.38
C ALA A 431 -5.37 -30.96 -28.76
N ASP A 432 -4.46 -31.93 -28.92
CA ASP A 432 -4.33 -32.70 -30.18
C ASP A 432 -5.65 -33.37 -30.57
N LYS A 433 -6.31 -34.04 -29.60
CA LYS A 433 -7.62 -34.67 -29.84
C LYS A 433 -8.71 -33.68 -30.20
N TYR A 434 -8.67 -32.48 -29.61
CA TYR A 434 -9.62 -31.43 -29.89
C TYR A 434 -9.44 -30.88 -31.30
N GLU A 435 -8.21 -30.63 -31.74
CA GLU A 435 -7.92 -30.23 -33.13
C GLU A 435 -8.39 -31.29 -34.12
N ASP A 436 -8.12 -32.56 -33.84
CA ASP A 436 -8.56 -33.70 -34.66
C ASP A 436 -10.09 -33.78 -34.78
N ALA A 437 -10.80 -33.57 -33.67
CA ALA A 437 -12.25 -33.53 -33.63
C ALA A 437 -12.81 -32.33 -34.40
N LYS A 438 -12.22 -31.14 -34.23
CA LYS A 438 -12.58 -29.91 -34.95
C LYS A 438 -12.45 -30.10 -36.46
N TYR A 439 -11.32 -30.66 -36.91
CA TYR A 439 -11.09 -30.95 -38.34
C TYR A 439 -12.14 -31.92 -38.91
N ARG A 440 -12.48 -32.98 -38.17
CA ARG A 440 -13.54 -33.92 -38.59
C ARG A 440 -14.91 -33.24 -38.66
N GLN A 441 -15.22 -32.39 -37.68
CA GLN A 441 -16.48 -31.65 -37.65
C GLN A 441 -16.59 -30.67 -38.83
N GLU A 442 -15.53 -29.94 -39.17
CA GLU A 442 -15.49 -29.08 -40.36
C GLU A 442 -15.69 -29.89 -41.65
N THR A 443 -15.05 -31.05 -41.76
CA THR A 443 -15.20 -31.94 -42.91
C THR A 443 -16.65 -32.42 -43.06
N ILE A 444 -17.29 -32.81 -41.97
CA ILE A 444 -18.71 -33.20 -41.96
C ILE A 444 -19.60 -32.01 -42.34
N MET A 445 -19.35 -30.84 -41.75
CA MET A 445 -20.13 -29.62 -42.02
C MET A 445 -20.04 -29.20 -43.48
N ASN A 446 -18.87 -29.30 -44.11
CA ASN A 446 -18.68 -29.04 -45.53
C ASN A 446 -19.44 -30.04 -46.41
N ARG A 447 -19.50 -31.31 -46.02
CA ARG A 447 -20.32 -32.32 -46.70
C ARG A 447 -21.81 -32.00 -46.58
N VAL A 448 -22.28 -31.65 -45.39
CA VAL A 448 -23.69 -31.25 -45.15
C VAL A 448 -24.05 -30.03 -45.99
N LYS A 449 -23.20 -28.98 -46.00
CA LYS A 449 -23.39 -27.80 -46.86
C LYS A 449 -23.52 -28.16 -48.34
N ARG A 450 -22.70 -29.08 -48.83
CA ARG A 450 -22.75 -29.54 -50.23
C ARG A 450 -24.05 -30.28 -50.57
N VAL A 451 -24.51 -31.16 -49.67
CA VAL A 451 -25.77 -31.91 -49.83
C VAL A 451 -26.98 -30.97 -49.75
N LEU A 452 -26.99 -30.03 -48.81
CA LEU A 452 -28.05 -29.03 -48.71
C LEU A 452 -28.08 -28.12 -49.95
N GLY A 453 -26.90 -27.73 -50.46
CA GLY A 453 -26.80 -26.96 -51.70
C GLY A 453 -27.36 -27.70 -52.91
N SER A 454 -27.06 -28.99 -53.07
CA SER A 454 -27.61 -29.79 -54.19
C SER A 454 -29.11 -30.02 -54.07
N LEU A 455 -29.63 -30.20 -52.85
CA LEU A 455 -31.08 -30.28 -52.61
C LEU A 455 -31.77 -28.95 -52.96
N HIS A 456 -31.18 -27.81 -52.59
CA HIS A 456 -31.73 -26.49 -52.91
C HIS A 456 -31.76 -26.22 -54.41
N VAL A 457 -30.73 -26.64 -55.15
CA VAL A 457 -30.70 -26.54 -56.63
C VAL A 457 -31.76 -27.46 -57.25
N SER A 458 -31.88 -28.71 -56.78
CA SER A 458 -32.88 -29.67 -57.26
C SER A 458 -34.32 -29.22 -56.99
N GLU A 459 -34.60 -28.61 -55.83
CA GLU A 459 -35.91 -28.03 -55.53
C GLU A 459 -36.21 -26.77 -56.36
N ARG A 460 -35.19 -25.95 -56.65
CA ARG A 460 -35.34 -24.76 -57.49
C ARG A 460 -35.61 -25.14 -58.95
N GLU A 461 -34.92 -26.14 -59.49
CA GLU A 461 -35.17 -26.70 -60.83
C GLU A 461 -36.58 -27.30 -60.95
N ARG A 462 -37.07 -28.00 -59.91
CA ARG A 462 -38.46 -28.49 -59.86
C ARG A 462 -39.49 -27.36 -59.84
N ARG A 463 -39.18 -26.22 -59.22
CA ARG A 463 -40.07 -25.03 -59.19
C ARG A 463 -40.01 -24.21 -60.48
N THR A 464 -38.90 -24.20 -61.22
CA THR A 464 -38.77 -23.47 -62.50
C THR A 464 -39.17 -24.30 -63.72
N GLY A 465 -39.22 -25.64 -63.61
CA GLY A 465 -39.73 -26.54 -64.65
C GLY A 465 -41.26 -26.69 -64.70
N GLN A 466 -41.99 -26.04 -63.77
CA GLN A 466 -43.44 -25.83 -63.84
C GLN A 466 -43.72 -24.39 -64.30
N LYS A 467 -43.48 -24.09 -65.57
CA LYS A 467 -44.10 -22.98 -66.29
C LYS A 467 -44.20 -23.31 -67.77
#